data_AF-A0A6G9CPB4-F1
#
_entry.id   AF-A0A6G9CPB4-F1
#
_cell.length_a   1.000
_cell.length_b   1.000
_cell.length_c   1.000
_cell.angle_alpha   90.00
_cell.angle_beta   90.00
_cell.angle_gamma   90.00
#
_symmetry.space_group_name_H-M   'P 1'
#
loop_
_entity.id
_entity.type
_entity.pdbx_description
1 polymer ?
#
loop_
_entity_poly.entity_id
_entity_poly.type
_entity_poly.pdbx_seq_one_letter_code
_entity_poly.pdbx_strand_id
1 'polypeptide(L)' 'MLQHETGHLDGFLYTDVLIGRNARAAKKIIKRSGWGKPGLTWTPGTVDDPFGHDDDDYED' A
#
# COMPACT_ATOMS: atom_id res chain seq x y z
N MET A 1 13.35 -5.73 0.58
CA MET A 1 13.07 -5.08 -0.72
C MET A 1 13.11 -6.07 -1.88
N LEU A 2 14.22 -6.74 -2.19
CA LEU A 2 14.34 -7.56 -3.42
C LEU A 2 13.15 -8.49 -3.75
N GLN A 3 12.65 -9.26 -2.78
CA GLN A 3 11.49 -10.15 -2.97
C GLN A 3 10.18 -9.42 -3.33
N HIS A 4 10.00 -8.22 -2.78
CA HIS A 4 8.84 -7.36 -3.08
C HIS A 4 8.93 -6.84 -4.51
N GLU A 5 10.11 -6.36 -4.91
CA GLU A 5 10.34 -5.84 -6.27
C GLU A 5 10.18 -6.92 -7.34
N THR A 6 10.76 -8.11 -7.13
CA THR A 6 10.57 -9.22 -8.08
C THR A 6 9.12 -9.66 -8.14
N GLY A 7 8.39 -9.61 -7.02
CA GLY A 7 6.95 -9.91 -6.99
C GLY A 7 6.14 -8.97 -7.88
N HIS A 8 6.43 -7.66 -7.87
CA HIS A 8 5.78 -6.69 -8.77
C HIS A 8 6.05 -7.00 -10.23
N LEU A 9 7.27 -7.41 -10.58
CA LEU A 9 7.63 -7.80 -11.96
C LEU A 9 6.85 -9.04 -12.43
N ASP A 10 6.54 -9.95 -11.50
CA ASP A 10 5.71 -11.14 -11.76
C ASP A 10 4.19 -10.86 -11.66
N GLY A 11 3.79 -9.62 -11.37
CA GLY A 11 2.38 -9.21 -11.30
C GLY A 11 1.69 -9.48 -9.96
N PHE A 12 2.46 -9.65 -8.87
CA PHE A 12 1.95 -9.85 -7.52
C PHE A 12 2.18 -8.63 -6.63
N LEU A 13 1.25 -8.40 -5.70
CA LEU A 13 1.42 -7.45 -4.60
C LEU A 13 1.74 -8.19 -3.31
N TYR A 14 2.32 -7.50 -2.33
CA TYR A 14 2.59 -8.10 -1.02
C TYR A 14 1.32 -8.60 -0.31
N THR A 15 0.15 -8.07 -0.66
CA THR A 15 -1.13 -8.53 -0.11
C THR A 15 -1.51 -9.94 -0.56
N ASP A 16 -0.97 -10.42 -1.68
CA ASP A 16 -1.23 -11.76 -2.22
C ASP A 16 -0.52 -12.85 -1.42
N VAL A 17 0.59 -12.50 -0.75
CA VAL A 17 1.36 -13.46 0.06
C VAL A 17 0.90 -13.51 1.53
N LEU A 18 -0.04 -12.66 1.94
CA LEU A 18 -0.57 -12.67 3.30
C LEU A 18 -1.33 -13.96 3.60
N ILE A 19 -1.23 -14.42 4.84
CA ILE A 19 -1.91 -15.65 5.31
C ILE A 19 -2.84 -15.38 6.50
N GLY A 20 -3.78 -16.32 6.72
CA GLY A 20 -4.62 -16.36 7.92
C GLY A 20 -5.36 -15.05 8.20
N ARG A 21 -5.23 -14.55 9.44
CA ARG A 21 -5.91 -13.32 9.90
C ARG A 21 -5.48 -12.08 9.12
N ASN A 22 -4.22 -12.02 8.69
CA ASN A 22 -3.66 -10.85 8.01
C ASN A 22 -4.25 -10.72 6.60
N ALA A 23 -4.40 -11.85 5.88
CA ALA A 23 -5.06 -11.88 4.58
C ALA A 23 -6.53 -11.40 4.67
N ARG A 24 -7.24 -11.79 5.73
CA ARG A 24 -8.63 -11.34 5.98
C ARG A 24 -8.70 -9.85 6.26
N ALA A 25 -7.78 -9.32 7.09
CA ALA A 25 -7.70 -7.90 7.39
C ALA A 25 -7.42 -7.07 6.14
N ALA A 26 -6.42 -7.46 5.34
CA ALA A 26 -6.09 -6.78 4.09
C ALA A 26 -7.28 -6.74 3.12
N LYS A 27 -7.94 -7.89 2.89
CA LYS A 27 -9.17 -7.95 2.05
C LYS A 27 -10.28 -7.01 2.55
N LYS A 28 -10.46 -6.89 3.87
CA LYS A 28 -11.44 -5.98 4.46
C LYS A 28 -11.10 -4.51 4.20
N ILE A 29 -9.82 -4.14 4.31
CA ILE A 29 -9.36 -2.77 4.05
C ILE A 29 -9.46 -2.43 2.57
N ILE A 30 -8.94 -3.28 1.68
CA ILE A 30 -9.04 -3.11 0.22
C ILE A 30 -10.50 -2.85 -0.19
N LYS A 31 -11.45 -3.64 0.33
CA LYS A 31 -12.88 -3.45 0.07
C LYS A 31 -13.41 -2.13 0.63
N ARG A 32 -13.07 -1.78 1.88
CA ARG A 32 -13.51 -0.54 2.54
C ARG A 32 -13.00 0.70 1.82
N SER A 33 -11.75 0.68 1.37
CA SER A 33 -11.11 1.76 0.62
C SER A 33 -11.56 1.84 -0.83
N GLY A 34 -12.35 0.87 -1.31
CA GLY A 34 -12.83 0.82 -2.69
C GLY A 34 -11.71 0.57 -3.72
N TRP A 35 -10.63 -0.09 -3.31
CA TRP A 35 -9.48 -0.44 -4.15
C TRP A 35 -9.76 -1.70 -5.00
N GLY A 36 -8.86 -2.00 -5.94
CA GLY A 36 -8.99 -3.15 -6.84
C GLY A 36 -9.84 -2.90 -8.09
N LYS A 37 -10.09 -1.63 -8.42
CA LYS A 37 -10.71 -1.19 -9.68
C LYS A 37 -9.72 -0.35 -10.49
N PRO A 38 -9.85 -0.32 -11.84
CA PRO A 38 -9.02 0.54 -12.67
C PRO A 38 -9.18 2.03 -12.36
N GLY A 39 -8.17 2.82 -12.71
CA GLY A 39 -8.22 4.29 -12.64
C GLY A 39 -7.91 4.90 -11.27
N LEU A 40 -7.52 4.10 -10.28
CA LEU A 40 -7.02 4.61 -9.00
C LEU A 40 -5.51 4.85 -9.08
N THR A 41 -5.09 6.08 -8.81
CA THR A 41 -3.69 6.49 -8.74
C THR A 41 -3.54 7.64 -7.74
N TRP A 42 -2.33 7.84 -7.25
CA TRP A 42 -1.98 9.02 -6.46
C TRP A 42 -0.64 9.56 -6.96
N THR A 43 -0.40 10.86 -6.75
CA THR A 43 0.83 11.52 -7.15
C THR A 43 1.58 12.02 -5.91
N PRO A 44 2.79 11.53 -5.62
CA PRO A 44 3.58 11.99 -4.49
C PRO A 44 3.76 13.51 -4.49
N GLY A 45 3.68 14.15 -3.31
CA GLY A 45 3.82 15.59 -3.13
C GLY A 45 2.59 16.43 -3.53
N THR A 46 1.50 15.81 -3.98
CA THR A 46 0.23 16.52 -4.27
C THR A 46 -0.84 16.33 -3.20
N VAL A 47 -0.64 15.36 -2.32
CA VAL A 47 -1.47 15.01 -1.16
C VAL A 47 -0.54 14.64 -0.02
N ASP A 48 -1.06 14.66 1.21
CA ASP A 48 -0.34 14.26 2.42
C ASP A 48 0.32 12.88 2.25
N ASP A 49 1.53 12.71 2.78
CA ASP A 49 2.23 11.43 2.73
C ASP A 49 1.38 10.33 3.41
N PRO A 50 1.04 9.23 2.70
CA PRO A 50 0.14 8.21 3.21
C PRO A 50 0.76 7.35 4.33
N PHE A 51 2.04 7.54 4.62
CA PHE A 51 2.80 6.89 5.68
C PHE A 51 3.23 7.85 6.80
N GLY A 52 2.90 9.14 6.71
CA GLY A 52 3.13 10.13 7.76
C GLY A 52 4.57 10.60 7.91
N HIS A 53 5.36 10.57 6.84
CA HIS A 53 6.77 11.00 6.89
C HIS A 53 6.97 12.52 6.88
N ASP A 54 5.91 13.30 6.60
CA ASP A 54 5.98 14.76 6.55
C ASP A 54 6.05 15.42 7.96
N ASP A 55 5.83 14.63 9.03
CA ASP A 55 5.73 15.11 10.42
C ASP A 55 7.10 15.22 11.14
N ASP A 56 8.18 14.72 10.55
CA ASP A 56 9.51 14.57 11.20
C ASP A 56 10.43 15.81 11.05
N ASP A 57 10.02 16.87 10.34
CA ASP A 57 10.93 17.96 9.92
C ASP A 57 10.99 19.20 10.84
N TYR A 58 10.30 19.24 12.00
CA TYR A 58 10.35 20.42 12.90
C TYR A 58 10.23 20.10 14.40
N GLU A 59 11.27 19.51 14.99
CA GLU A 59 11.61 19.71 16.41
C GLU A 59 13.11 20.00 16.54
N ASP A 60 13.46 21.30 16.60
CA ASP A 60 14.70 21.83 17.21
C ASP A 60 14.30 22.61 18.48
#